data_AF-A0A222E4S4-F1
#
_entry.id   AF-A0A222E4S4-F1
#
_cell.length_a   1.000
_cell.length_b   1.000
_cell.length_c   1.000
_cell.angle_alpha   90.00
_cell.angle_beta   90.00
_cell.angle_gamma   90.00
#
_symmetry.space_group_name_H-M   'P 1'
#
loop_
_entity.id
_entity.type
_entity.pdbx_description
1 polymer ?
#
loop_
_entity_poly.entity_id
_entity_poly.type
_entity_poly.pdbx_seq_one_letter_code
_entity_poly.pdbx_strand_id
1 'polypeptide(L)'
;MIFTPTLERLASVDVSDLTEMHRVRQTWAEICATDFDHFDTLYELIIDAGETLLGGTHRPDPAHKFTPKTATVFLTTVSDQRYLTGIGSRPAIQTRLARHNEKILWLIRQMTAAAKQQPELAQPVDALISLYFHHASATGDGIKLYAGVVRVLPDVLMSFPEHAFSFTLFLLTQGSDAAKDIGRIVTFHVVQRGDVMHTFCQEVANGIMGLTSGSIKARWQLGAAIMGPVARAARDQRPDIINDLVSGFVLTPLKCNPSHREAEIARLEAELTQLRGRVRRLEERLKSPTPITVQDTPLLYDISRVQKELDQIKTDFEDWKGEHRDLAVRHIASQPDKRATLEAIQTGLSPLRNDTLDHLLSDAANLSSA
;
A
#
# COMPACT_ATOMS: atom_id res chain seq x y z
N MET A 1 -4.86 38.64 10.61
CA MET A 1 -4.33 37.38 11.20
C MET A 1 -2.95 37.13 10.63
N ILE A 2 -1.98 36.65 11.42
CA ILE A 2 -0.56 36.57 10.99
C ILE A 2 -0.33 35.64 9.79
N PHE A 3 -1.19 34.64 9.59
CA PHE A 3 -1.11 33.70 8.47
C PHE A 3 -1.80 34.18 7.18
N THR A 4 -2.53 35.31 7.21
CA THR A 4 -3.31 35.80 6.06
C THR A 4 -2.50 35.88 4.76
N PRO A 5 -1.30 36.47 4.71
CA PRO A 5 -0.53 36.57 3.46
C PRO A 5 -0.17 35.21 2.85
N THR A 6 0.12 34.22 3.70
CA THR A 6 0.42 32.86 3.24
C THR A 6 -0.83 32.08 2.84
N LEU A 7 -1.98 32.33 3.47
CA LEU A 7 -3.26 31.71 3.10
C LEU A 7 -3.74 32.24 1.73
N GLU A 8 -3.57 33.53 1.46
CA GLU A 8 -3.87 34.13 0.15
C GLU A 8 -3.01 33.55 -0.97
N ARG A 9 -1.72 33.31 -0.71
CA ARG A 9 -0.83 32.60 -1.65
C ARG A 9 -1.33 31.20 -1.94
N LEU A 10 -1.69 30.43 -0.91
CA LEU A 10 -2.22 29.07 -1.08
C LEU A 10 -3.58 29.04 -1.80
N ALA A 11 -4.38 30.11 -1.74
CA ALA A 11 -5.69 30.13 -2.37
C ALA A 11 -5.64 29.98 -3.90
N SER A 12 -4.53 30.40 -4.53
CA SER A 12 -4.30 30.26 -5.98
C SER A 12 -3.57 28.96 -6.38
N VAL A 13 -3.24 28.11 -5.42
CA VAL A 13 -2.33 26.97 -5.60
C VAL A 13 -3.11 25.65 -5.70
N ASP A 14 -2.57 24.70 -6.48
CA ASP A 14 -3.06 23.31 -6.52
C ASP A 14 -2.24 22.42 -5.58
N VAL A 15 -2.81 21.31 -5.10
CA VAL A 15 -2.13 20.37 -4.21
C VAL A 15 -0.87 19.76 -4.86
N SER A 16 -0.76 19.78 -6.19
CA SER A 16 0.44 19.35 -6.90
C SER A 16 1.61 20.36 -6.88
N ASP A 17 1.40 21.62 -6.50
CA ASP A 17 2.46 22.64 -6.48
C ASP A 17 3.27 22.57 -5.17
N LEU A 18 4.13 21.56 -5.13
CA LEU A 18 4.99 21.30 -3.97
C LEU A 18 5.99 22.44 -3.71
N THR A 19 6.29 23.28 -4.70
CA THR A 19 7.28 24.36 -4.55
C THR A 19 6.70 25.48 -3.70
N GLU A 20 5.49 25.93 -4.02
CA GLU A 20 4.85 27.02 -3.29
C GLU A 20 4.43 26.57 -1.88
N MET A 21 3.90 25.35 -1.76
CA MET A 21 3.60 24.74 -0.47
C MET A 21 4.84 24.66 0.43
N HIS A 22 6.01 24.31 -0.13
CA HIS A 22 7.26 24.27 0.62
C HIS A 22 7.68 25.64 1.15
N ARG A 23 7.56 26.69 0.33
CA ARG A 23 7.87 28.07 0.75
C ARG A 23 6.93 28.53 1.87
N VAL A 24 5.63 28.25 1.74
CA VAL A 24 4.66 28.59 2.78
C VAL A 24 4.97 27.86 4.09
N ARG A 25 5.33 26.57 4.04
CA ARG A 25 5.75 25.82 5.24
C ARG A 25 6.96 26.44 5.94
N GLN A 26 7.95 26.94 5.19
CA GLN A 26 9.10 27.63 5.77
C GLN A 26 8.67 28.91 6.52
N THR A 27 7.82 29.72 5.89
CA THR A 27 7.27 30.92 6.53
C THR A 27 6.46 30.59 7.79
N TRP A 28 5.65 29.53 7.77
CA TRP A 28 4.90 29.10 8.95
C TRP A 28 5.82 28.61 10.08
N ALA A 29 6.91 27.92 9.76
CA ALA A 29 7.89 27.51 10.75
C ALA A 29 8.55 28.71 11.44
N GLU A 30 8.89 29.75 10.67
CA GLU A 30 9.42 31.02 11.20
C GLU A 30 8.39 31.72 12.09
N ILE A 31 7.14 31.85 11.63
CA ILE A 31 6.04 32.46 12.41
C ILE A 31 5.83 31.72 13.74
N CYS A 32 5.75 30.39 13.72
CA CYS A 32 5.52 29.58 14.92
C CYS A 32 6.74 29.58 15.87
N ALA A 33 7.96 29.77 15.35
CA ALA A 33 9.16 29.88 16.18
C ALA A 33 9.17 31.17 17.03
N THR A 34 8.50 32.24 16.57
CA THR A 34 8.46 33.53 17.28
C THR A 34 7.54 33.54 18.50
N ASP A 35 6.35 32.94 18.39
CA ASP A 35 5.36 32.88 19.46
C ASP A 35 4.57 31.57 19.38
N PHE A 36 4.39 30.95 20.55
CA PHE A 36 3.61 29.73 20.66
C PHE A 36 2.11 29.97 20.41
N ASP A 37 1.58 31.15 20.69
CA ASP A 37 0.17 31.44 20.45
C ASP A 37 -0.15 31.50 18.93
N HIS A 38 0.87 31.70 18.08
CA HIS A 38 0.73 31.49 16.63
C HIS A 38 0.53 30.02 16.27
N PHE A 39 1.10 29.08 17.04
CA PHE A 39 0.85 27.66 16.86
C PHE A 39 -0.61 27.32 17.18
N ASP A 40 -1.14 27.80 18.31
CA ASP A 40 -2.56 27.61 18.63
C ASP A 40 -3.47 28.24 17.56
N THR A 41 -3.10 29.40 17.03
CA THR A 41 -3.81 30.04 15.91
C THR A 41 -3.79 29.19 14.64
N LEU A 42 -2.65 28.58 14.30
CA LEU A 42 -2.54 27.66 13.16
C LEU A 42 -3.46 26.44 13.31
N TYR A 43 -3.66 25.96 14.54
CA TYR A 43 -4.60 24.88 14.81
C TYR A 43 -6.05 25.26 14.67
N GLU A 44 -6.43 26.47 15.09
CA GLU A 44 -7.80 26.92 14.84
C GLU A 44 -8.09 26.97 13.33
N LEU A 45 -7.09 27.31 12.50
CA LEU A 45 -7.20 27.21 11.03
C LEU A 45 -7.34 25.75 10.54
N ILE A 46 -6.65 24.79 11.15
CA ILE A 46 -6.81 23.35 10.86
C ILE A 46 -8.25 22.90 11.14
N ILE A 47 -8.83 23.36 12.25
CA ILE A 47 -10.22 23.04 12.59
C ILE A 47 -11.17 23.69 11.61
N ASP A 48 -11.02 24.97 11.32
CA ASP A 48 -11.88 25.69 10.37
C ASP A 48 -11.82 25.05 8.96
N ALA A 49 -10.64 24.61 8.50
CA ALA A 49 -10.48 23.90 7.24
C ALA A 49 -11.19 22.53 7.27
N GLY A 50 -11.03 21.76 8.35
CA GLY A 50 -11.68 20.45 8.51
C GLY A 50 -13.21 20.56 8.57
N GLU A 51 -13.75 21.51 9.33
CA GLU A 51 -15.19 21.77 9.41
C GLU A 51 -15.75 22.27 8.06
N THR A 52 -15.00 23.10 7.33
CA THR A 52 -15.37 23.53 5.98
C THR A 52 -15.57 22.32 5.05
N LEU A 53 -14.66 21.35 5.10
CA LEU A 53 -14.76 20.12 4.29
C LEU A 53 -15.94 19.24 4.68
N LEU A 54 -16.36 19.27 5.95
CA LEU A 54 -17.52 18.53 6.45
C LEU A 54 -18.87 19.20 6.13
N GLY A 55 -18.87 20.32 5.40
CA GLY A 55 -20.10 20.99 4.94
C GLY A 55 -20.60 22.12 5.84
N GLY A 56 -19.78 22.63 6.77
CA GLY A 56 -20.07 23.87 7.49
C GLY A 56 -19.26 24.06 8.76
N THR A 57 -19.00 25.33 9.13
CA THR A 57 -18.36 25.68 10.40
C THR A 57 -19.37 25.54 11.54
N HIS A 58 -19.12 24.65 12.50
CA HIS A 58 -19.92 24.55 13.73
C HIS A 58 -19.68 25.73 14.67
N ARG A 59 -18.71 26.58 14.33
CA ARG A 59 -18.37 27.79 15.04
C ARG A 59 -19.08 29.02 14.46
N PRO A 60 -19.67 29.86 15.33
CA PRO A 60 -20.35 31.09 14.89
C PRO A 60 -19.40 32.16 14.31
N ASP A 61 -18.09 32.10 14.61
CA ASP A 61 -17.08 33.03 14.09
C ASP A 61 -15.76 32.29 13.81
N PRO A 62 -15.58 31.68 12.62
CA PRO A 62 -14.35 30.99 12.26
C PRO A 62 -13.20 31.98 12.06
N ALA A 63 -11.98 31.60 12.45
CA ALA A 63 -10.79 32.41 12.25
C ALA A 63 -10.52 32.65 10.75
N HIS A 64 -10.83 31.67 9.89
CA HIS A 64 -10.77 31.83 8.44
C HIS A 64 -11.92 31.11 7.73
N LYS A 65 -12.43 31.70 6.66
CA LYS A 65 -13.46 31.09 5.81
C LYS A 65 -12.80 30.40 4.61
N PHE A 66 -12.53 29.11 4.73
CA PHE A 66 -12.04 28.32 3.62
C PHE A 66 -13.15 28.01 2.60
N THR A 67 -12.74 27.71 1.37
CA THR A 67 -13.54 26.92 0.43
C THR A 67 -13.09 25.47 0.52
N PRO A 68 -13.86 24.47 0.04
CA PRO A 68 -13.40 23.08 0.05
C PRO A 68 -12.02 22.90 -0.62
N LYS A 69 -11.80 23.55 -1.78
CA LYS A 69 -10.50 23.50 -2.47
C LYS A 69 -9.36 24.05 -1.61
N THR A 70 -9.55 25.25 -1.05
CA THR A 70 -8.48 25.90 -0.28
C THR A 70 -8.26 25.23 1.08
N ALA A 71 -9.30 24.62 1.67
CA ALA A 71 -9.18 23.79 2.86
C ALA A 71 -8.31 22.55 2.60
N THR A 72 -8.53 21.83 1.50
CA THR A 72 -7.70 20.66 1.13
C THR A 72 -6.24 21.07 0.93
N VAL A 73 -5.96 22.11 0.14
CA VAL A 73 -4.60 22.61 -0.09
C VAL A 73 -3.94 23.02 1.23
N PHE A 74 -4.68 23.71 2.11
CA PHE A 74 -4.19 24.10 3.42
C PHE A 74 -3.83 22.89 4.28
N LEU A 75 -4.72 21.90 4.41
CA LEU A 75 -4.46 20.70 5.21
C LEU A 75 -3.27 19.89 4.67
N THR A 76 -3.15 19.73 3.35
CA THR A 76 -1.98 19.05 2.76
C THR A 76 -0.70 19.89 2.89
N THR A 77 -0.80 21.22 3.01
CA THR A 77 0.36 22.06 3.28
C THR A 77 0.78 21.95 4.74
N VAL A 78 -0.15 21.89 5.68
CA VAL A 78 0.15 21.84 7.11
C VAL A 78 0.53 20.44 7.62
N SER A 79 0.39 19.38 6.83
CA SER A 79 0.69 18.01 7.26
C SER A 79 2.19 17.63 7.34
N ASP A 80 3.10 18.60 7.45
CA ASP A 80 4.56 18.42 7.45
C ASP A 80 5.18 18.73 8.83
N GLN A 81 6.22 18.03 9.25
CA GLN A 81 6.88 18.26 10.54
C GLN A 81 7.64 19.59 10.68
N ARG A 82 7.94 20.31 9.60
CA ARG A 82 8.89 21.44 9.63
C ARG A 82 8.53 22.55 10.61
N TYR A 83 7.27 22.96 10.73
CA TYR A 83 6.91 24.00 11.70
C TYR A 83 6.95 23.50 13.15
N LEU A 84 6.88 22.17 13.40
CA LEU A 84 7.13 21.60 14.73
C LEU A 84 8.60 21.69 15.09
N THR A 85 9.50 21.47 14.12
CA THR A 85 10.95 21.60 14.35
C THR A 85 11.37 23.04 14.69
N GLY A 86 10.70 24.04 14.10
CA GLY A 86 10.95 25.46 14.39
C GLY A 86 10.60 25.89 15.82
N ILE A 87 9.66 25.21 16.48
CA ILE A 87 9.18 25.55 17.83
C ILE A 87 10.14 25.04 18.94
N GLY A 88 11.01 24.06 18.63
CA GLY A 88 12.00 23.50 19.56
C GLY A 88 11.40 22.60 20.65
N SER A 89 12.20 22.18 21.65
CA SER A 89 11.83 21.25 22.74
C SER A 89 11.25 21.98 23.97
N ARG A 90 10.30 22.90 23.79
CA ARG A 90 9.66 23.58 24.93
C ARG A 90 8.76 22.60 25.70
N PRO A 91 8.91 22.42 27.03
CA PRO A 91 8.04 21.54 27.83
C PRO A 91 6.53 21.85 27.72
N ALA A 92 6.15 23.07 27.37
CA ALA A 92 4.77 23.49 27.12
C ALA A 92 4.11 22.86 25.87
N ILE A 93 4.89 22.22 25.00
CA ILE A 93 4.41 21.58 23.76
C ILE A 93 3.54 20.36 24.04
N GLN A 94 3.89 19.53 25.03
CA GLN A 94 3.25 18.24 25.23
C GLN A 94 1.77 18.36 25.62
N THR A 95 1.43 19.23 26.59
CA THR A 95 0.04 19.43 27.02
C THR A 95 -0.82 20.07 25.94
N ARG A 96 -0.29 21.07 25.21
CA ARG A 96 -1.03 21.73 24.12
C ARG A 96 -1.19 20.79 22.92
N LEU A 97 -0.17 20.00 22.56
CA LEU A 97 -0.28 18.96 21.53
C LEU A 97 -1.31 17.89 21.87
N ALA A 98 -1.44 17.48 23.14
CA ALA A 98 -2.46 16.51 23.53
C ALA A 98 -3.88 17.03 23.22
N ARG A 99 -4.19 18.26 23.62
CA ARG A 99 -5.48 18.93 23.31
C ARG A 99 -5.73 19.04 21.81
N HIS A 100 -4.69 19.40 21.07
CA HIS A 100 -4.74 19.55 19.62
C HIS A 100 -4.95 18.22 18.89
N ASN A 101 -4.29 17.17 19.36
CA ASN A 101 -4.42 15.80 18.86
C ASN A 101 -5.84 15.26 19.08
N GLU A 102 -6.51 15.59 20.18
CA GLU A 102 -7.92 15.24 20.38
C GLU A 102 -8.82 15.84 19.29
N LYS A 103 -8.60 17.11 18.93
CA LYS A 103 -9.35 17.77 17.86
C LYS A 103 -9.04 17.18 16.48
N ILE A 104 -7.77 16.85 16.20
CA ILE A 104 -7.38 16.15 14.95
C ILE A 104 -8.08 14.80 14.86
N LEU A 105 -8.05 13.99 15.92
CA LEU A 105 -8.71 12.69 15.94
C LEU A 105 -10.23 12.81 15.79
N TRP A 106 -10.83 13.85 16.36
CA TRP A 106 -12.25 14.14 16.15
C TRP A 106 -12.54 14.42 14.66
N LEU A 107 -11.77 15.27 14.00
CA LEU A 107 -11.91 15.54 12.56
C LEU A 107 -11.75 14.28 11.71
N ILE A 108 -10.71 13.49 11.96
CA ILE A 108 -10.48 12.22 11.25
C ILE A 108 -11.71 11.32 11.37
N ARG A 109 -12.29 11.19 12.57
CA ARG A 109 -13.50 10.36 12.78
C ARG A 109 -14.71 10.90 12.03
N GLN A 110 -14.95 12.21 12.05
CA GLN A 110 -16.07 12.80 11.33
C GLN A 110 -15.92 12.61 9.81
N MET A 111 -14.73 12.86 9.27
CA MET A 111 -14.45 12.66 7.85
C MET A 111 -14.57 11.18 7.45
N THR A 112 -14.11 10.27 8.30
CA THR A 112 -14.27 8.81 8.11
C THR A 112 -15.74 8.42 8.09
N ALA A 113 -16.56 8.96 8.99
CA ALA A 113 -18.01 8.70 9.00
C ALA A 113 -18.71 9.24 7.74
N ALA A 114 -18.21 10.34 7.16
CA ALA A 114 -18.72 10.94 5.93
C ALA A 114 -18.20 10.27 4.64
N ALA A 115 -17.19 9.38 4.73
CA ALA A 115 -16.46 8.82 3.59
C ALA A 115 -17.36 8.20 2.51
N LYS A 116 -18.46 7.54 2.90
CA LYS A 116 -19.40 6.91 1.96
C LYS A 116 -20.02 7.93 0.99
N GLN A 117 -20.23 9.16 1.44
CA GLN A 117 -20.82 10.23 0.64
C GLN A 117 -19.76 11.17 0.04
N GLN A 118 -18.58 11.22 0.64
CA GLN A 118 -17.50 12.15 0.31
C GLN A 118 -16.14 11.43 0.24
N PRO A 119 -15.90 10.59 -0.79
CA PRO A 119 -14.63 9.86 -0.93
C PRO A 119 -13.42 10.78 -1.11
N GLU A 120 -13.61 12.01 -1.58
CA GLU A 120 -12.59 13.05 -1.72
C GLU A 120 -11.95 13.48 -0.39
N LEU A 121 -12.57 13.15 0.75
CA LEU A 121 -12.01 13.41 2.08
C LEU A 121 -10.79 12.55 2.41
N ALA A 122 -10.48 11.51 1.61
CA ALA A 122 -9.35 10.64 1.86
C ALA A 122 -8.01 11.40 1.98
N GLN A 123 -7.75 12.34 1.07
CA GLN A 123 -6.52 13.14 1.06
C GLN A 123 -6.42 14.09 2.27
N PRO A 124 -7.46 14.85 2.65
CA PRO A 124 -7.51 15.57 3.92
C PRO A 124 -7.28 14.69 5.15
N VAL A 125 -7.85 13.48 5.18
CA VAL A 125 -7.65 12.54 6.29
C VAL A 125 -6.20 12.06 6.36
N ASP A 126 -5.55 11.76 5.23
CA ASP A 126 -4.13 11.38 5.18
C ASP A 126 -3.23 12.51 5.67
N ALA A 127 -3.55 13.75 5.30
CA ALA A 127 -2.86 14.94 5.78
C ALA A 127 -2.99 15.09 7.32
N LEU A 128 -4.18 14.87 7.89
CA LEU A 128 -4.40 14.91 9.34
C LEU A 128 -3.70 13.76 10.08
N ILE A 129 -3.63 12.56 9.49
CA ILE A 129 -2.89 11.42 10.05
C ILE A 129 -1.39 11.71 10.04
N SER A 130 -0.85 12.24 8.94
CA SER A 130 0.56 12.63 8.81
C SER A 130 0.94 13.72 9.81
N LEU A 131 0.07 14.73 9.96
CA LEU A 131 0.18 15.76 10.98
C LEU A 131 0.28 15.16 12.41
N TYR A 132 -0.64 14.27 12.74
CA TYR A 132 -0.67 13.59 14.04
C TYR A 132 0.60 12.76 14.27
N PHE A 133 1.07 12.03 13.26
CA PHE A 133 2.29 11.23 13.31
C PHE A 133 3.51 12.08 13.67
N HIS A 134 3.65 13.25 13.04
CA HIS A 134 4.74 14.17 13.31
C HIS A 134 4.68 14.77 14.72
N HIS A 135 3.50 15.03 15.29
CA HIS A 135 3.37 15.44 16.70
C HIS A 135 3.87 14.38 17.66
N ALA A 136 3.43 13.14 17.49
CA ALA A 136 3.85 12.03 18.33
C ALA A 136 5.38 11.87 18.31
N SER A 137 5.99 11.99 17.12
CA SER A 137 7.44 11.94 16.95
C SER A 137 8.19 13.06 17.69
N ALA A 138 7.67 14.29 17.66
CA ALA A 138 8.31 15.46 18.26
C ALA A 138 8.34 15.45 19.81
N THR A 139 7.41 14.74 20.45
CA THR A 139 7.29 14.74 21.93
C THR A 139 8.24 13.78 22.67
N GLY A 140 8.96 12.90 21.96
CA GLY A 140 9.84 11.89 22.56
C GLY A 140 9.12 10.70 23.22
N ASP A 141 7.82 10.79 23.51
CA ASP A 141 6.97 9.72 24.08
C ASP A 141 6.07 9.10 22.99
N GLY A 142 6.62 8.95 21.78
CA GLY A 142 5.87 8.64 20.55
C GLY A 142 4.96 7.43 20.66
N ILE A 143 5.38 6.39 21.40
CA ILE A 143 4.61 5.15 21.59
C ILE A 143 3.24 5.42 22.25
N LYS A 144 3.14 6.32 23.24
CA LYS A 144 1.86 6.62 23.90
C LYS A 144 0.93 7.45 23.03
N LEU A 145 1.49 8.37 22.24
CA LEU A 145 0.67 9.25 21.41
C LEU A 145 0.15 8.55 20.16
N TYR A 146 0.85 7.56 19.59
CA TYR A 146 0.32 6.77 18.48
C TYR A 146 -0.97 6.01 18.83
N ALA A 147 -1.22 5.69 20.10
CA ALA A 147 -2.39 4.94 20.52
C ALA A 147 -3.72 5.57 20.06
N GLY A 148 -3.81 6.90 19.97
CA GLY A 148 -5.02 7.59 19.50
C GLY A 148 -5.31 7.34 18.02
N VAL A 149 -4.31 7.55 17.16
CA VAL A 149 -4.47 7.38 15.70
C VAL A 149 -4.58 5.91 15.31
N VAL A 150 -3.83 5.02 15.96
CA VAL A 150 -3.88 3.57 15.70
C VAL A 150 -5.28 3.00 15.88
N ARG A 151 -6.04 3.50 16.86
CA ARG A 151 -7.43 3.06 17.11
C ARG A 151 -8.41 3.44 16.00
N VAL A 152 -8.13 4.49 15.22
CA VAL A 152 -9.04 4.95 14.15
C VAL A 152 -8.61 4.47 12.77
N LEU A 153 -7.33 4.10 12.59
CA LEU A 153 -6.77 3.69 11.29
C LEU A 153 -7.54 2.55 10.61
N PRO A 154 -7.96 1.46 11.30
CA PRO A 154 -8.69 0.39 10.63
C PRO A 154 -9.97 0.90 9.96
N ASP A 155 -10.75 1.72 10.68
CA ASP A 155 -12.00 2.26 10.15
C ASP A 155 -11.75 3.29 9.03
N VAL A 156 -10.68 4.09 9.12
CA VAL A 156 -10.23 4.98 8.03
C VAL A 156 -9.97 4.20 6.75
N LEU A 157 -9.12 3.16 6.82
CA LEU A 157 -8.67 2.41 5.64
C LEU A 157 -9.82 1.65 4.98
N MET A 158 -10.75 1.12 5.76
CA MET A 158 -11.93 0.45 5.20
C MET A 158 -12.96 1.44 4.64
N SER A 159 -12.98 2.68 5.13
CA SER A 159 -13.89 3.73 4.65
C SER A 159 -13.37 4.43 3.39
N PHE A 160 -12.05 4.48 3.21
CA PHE A 160 -11.38 5.01 2.00
C PHE A 160 -10.55 3.91 1.30
N PRO A 161 -11.20 2.88 0.75
CA PRO A 161 -10.53 1.64 0.34
C PRO A 161 -9.68 1.76 -0.93
N GLU A 162 -9.77 2.87 -1.67
CA GLU A 162 -8.91 3.14 -2.84
C GLU A 162 -7.68 3.98 -2.48
N HIS A 163 -7.65 4.56 -1.27
CA HIS A 163 -6.63 5.52 -0.88
C HIS A 163 -5.48 4.84 -0.15
N ALA A 164 -4.26 5.10 -0.60
CA ALA A 164 -3.05 4.64 0.04
C ALA A 164 -2.57 5.68 1.06
N PHE A 165 -2.72 5.38 2.34
CA PHE A 165 -2.27 6.25 3.43
C PHE A 165 -0.81 5.97 3.79
N SER A 166 0.00 7.02 3.85
CA SER A 166 1.44 6.88 4.10
C SER A 166 1.71 6.41 5.53
N PHE A 167 2.75 5.58 5.72
CA PHE A 167 3.19 5.07 7.05
C PHE A 167 2.16 4.26 7.85
N THR A 168 1.03 3.89 7.25
CA THR A 168 -0.07 3.16 7.91
C THR A 168 0.39 1.86 8.55
N LEU A 169 1.11 1.02 7.81
CA LEU A 169 1.64 -0.23 8.34
C LEU A 169 2.61 0.02 9.50
N PHE A 170 3.42 1.08 9.43
CA PHE A 170 4.30 1.45 10.54
C PHE A 170 3.48 1.80 11.79
N LEU A 171 2.47 2.66 11.67
CA LEU A 171 1.62 3.08 12.78
C LEU A 171 0.90 1.88 13.41
N LEU A 172 0.24 1.04 12.59
CA LEU A 172 -0.49 -0.13 13.08
C LEU A 172 0.43 -1.10 13.84
N THR A 173 1.68 -1.28 13.41
CA THR A 173 2.65 -2.15 14.11
C THR A 173 3.08 -1.64 15.48
N GLN A 174 2.79 -0.38 15.84
CA GLN A 174 3.01 0.16 17.18
C GLN A 174 1.83 -0.11 18.14
N GLY A 175 0.71 -0.63 17.64
CA GLY A 175 -0.48 -0.93 18.43
C GLY A 175 -0.37 -2.21 19.25
N SER A 176 -1.07 -2.27 20.39
CA SER A 176 -1.19 -3.50 21.20
C SER A 176 -1.88 -4.65 20.46
N ASP A 177 -2.81 -4.32 19.56
CA ASP A 177 -3.62 -5.28 18.79
C ASP A 177 -3.22 -5.34 17.31
N ALA A 178 -1.96 -5.00 17.00
CA ALA A 178 -1.46 -4.84 15.62
C ALA A 178 -1.86 -5.98 14.67
N ALA A 179 -1.66 -7.24 15.06
CA ALA A 179 -2.00 -8.39 14.21
C ALA A 179 -3.50 -8.47 13.89
N LYS A 180 -4.35 -8.18 14.88
CA LYS A 180 -5.81 -8.20 14.72
C LYS A 180 -6.28 -7.08 13.80
N ASP A 181 -5.77 -5.87 14.00
CA ASP A 181 -6.17 -4.70 13.21
C ASP A 181 -5.68 -4.80 11.76
N ILE A 182 -4.41 -5.18 11.54
CA ILE A 182 -3.87 -5.44 10.20
C ILE A 182 -4.65 -6.58 9.53
N GLY A 183 -4.89 -7.69 10.25
CA GLY A 183 -5.66 -8.83 9.75
C GLY A 183 -7.09 -8.45 9.34
N ARG A 184 -7.76 -7.58 10.10
CA ARG A 184 -9.10 -7.04 9.77
C ARG A 184 -9.07 -6.26 8.46
N ILE A 185 -8.10 -5.37 8.27
CA ILE A 185 -7.96 -4.56 7.06
C ILE A 185 -7.64 -5.45 5.85
N VAL A 186 -6.69 -6.38 5.99
CA VAL A 186 -6.34 -7.33 4.92
C VAL A 186 -7.56 -8.19 4.54
N THR A 187 -8.28 -8.72 5.53
CA THR A 187 -9.50 -9.50 5.28
C THR A 187 -10.56 -8.68 4.55
N PHE A 188 -10.72 -7.40 4.89
CA PHE A 188 -11.65 -6.51 4.18
C PHE A 188 -11.28 -6.39 2.69
N HIS A 189 -10.02 -6.08 2.36
CA HIS A 189 -9.61 -5.97 0.95
C HIS A 189 -9.70 -7.31 0.21
N VAL A 190 -9.13 -8.36 0.79
CA VAL A 190 -9.07 -9.69 0.16
C VAL A 190 -10.46 -10.30 0.02
N VAL A 191 -11.21 -10.43 1.11
CA VAL A 191 -12.44 -11.22 1.14
C VAL A 191 -13.65 -10.40 0.69
N GLN A 192 -13.83 -9.21 1.26
CA GLN A 192 -15.02 -8.42 0.99
C GLN A 192 -14.93 -7.70 -0.36
N ARG A 193 -13.74 -7.22 -0.74
CA ARG A 193 -13.54 -6.51 -2.01
C ARG A 193 -12.98 -7.38 -3.13
N GLY A 194 -12.37 -8.53 -2.82
CA GLY A 194 -11.68 -9.34 -3.84
C GLY A 194 -10.38 -8.72 -4.35
N ASP A 195 -9.85 -7.73 -3.65
CA ASP A 195 -8.67 -6.97 -4.06
C ASP A 195 -7.42 -7.42 -3.28
N VAL A 196 -6.82 -8.51 -3.74
CA VAL A 196 -5.60 -9.09 -3.16
C VAL A 196 -4.36 -8.22 -3.44
N MET A 197 -4.41 -7.44 -4.52
CA MET A 197 -3.29 -6.64 -5.01
C MET A 197 -3.31 -5.19 -4.48
N HIS A 198 -4.26 -4.86 -3.59
CA HIS A 198 -4.31 -3.57 -2.92
C HIS A 198 -2.96 -3.18 -2.32
N THR A 199 -2.58 -1.90 -2.43
CA THR A 199 -1.27 -1.39 -1.99
C THR A 199 -0.95 -1.77 -0.54
N PHE A 200 -1.92 -1.64 0.37
CA PHE A 200 -1.73 -2.04 1.77
C PHE A 200 -1.49 -3.55 1.93
N CYS A 201 -2.19 -4.40 1.17
CA CYS A 201 -2.00 -5.84 1.18
C CYS A 201 -0.58 -6.20 0.70
N GLN A 202 -0.09 -5.52 -0.34
CA GLN A 202 1.27 -5.69 -0.84
C GLN A 202 2.33 -5.21 0.15
N GLU A 203 2.10 -4.10 0.86
CA GLU A 203 2.97 -3.64 1.94
C GLU A 203 3.04 -4.65 3.08
N VAL A 204 1.89 -5.20 3.51
CA VAL A 204 1.84 -6.25 4.53
C VAL A 204 2.61 -7.47 4.04
N ALA A 205 2.28 -8.00 2.86
CA ALA A 205 2.90 -9.18 2.25
C ALA A 205 4.43 -9.05 2.15
N ASN A 206 4.93 -7.93 1.63
CA ASN A 206 6.36 -7.65 1.58
C ASN A 206 6.98 -7.51 2.97
N GLY A 207 6.24 -6.91 3.91
CA GLY A 207 6.63 -6.78 5.30
C GLY A 207 6.84 -8.12 5.99
N ILE A 208 5.96 -9.10 5.78
CA ILE A 208 5.98 -10.42 6.44
C ILE A 208 6.81 -11.48 5.70
N MET A 209 6.78 -11.48 4.37
CA MET A 209 7.33 -12.55 3.52
C MET A 209 8.49 -12.12 2.63
N GLY A 210 8.74 -10.82 2.47
CA GLY A 210 9.70 -10.28 1.51
C GLY A 210 11.14 -10.83 1.64
N LEU A 211 11.86 -10.94 0.53
CA LEU A 211 13.28 -11.33 0.53
C LEU A 211 14.19 -10.26 1.17
N THR A 212 13.89 -8.98 0.91
CA THR A 212 14.67 -7.83 1.38
C THR A 212 14.07 -7.18 2.62
N SER A 213 13.20 -7.87 3.34
CA SER A 213 12.65 -7.38 4.59
C SER A 213 13.84 -7.10 5.54
N GLY A 214 14.23 -5.84 5.64
CA GLY A 214 15.36 -5.38 6.43
C GLY A 214 14.88 -4.81 7.77
N SER A 215 15.64 -5.11 8.82
CA SER A 215 15.70 -4.47 10.15
C SER A 215 14.47 -4.44 11.07
N ILE A 216 13.22 -4.61 10.62
CA ILE A 216 12.05 -4.55 11.53
C ILE A 216 11.54 -5.97 11.86
N LYS A 217 12.28 -6.70 12.71
CA LYS A 217 11.92 -8.05 13.21
C LYS A 217 10.47 -8.14 13.70
N ALA A 218 9.96 -7.07 14.31
CA ALA A 218 8.61 -7.02 14.85
C ALA A 218 7.51 -7.30 13.81
N ARG A 219 7.75 -7.06 12.51
CA ARG A 219 6.73 -7.30 11.47
C ARG A 219 6.57 -8.77 11.12
N TRP A 220 7.63 -9.57 11.11
CA TRP A 220 7.56 -11.00 10.73
C TRP A 220 6.88 -11.83 11.80
N GLN A 221 7.12 -11.47 13.06
CA GLN A 221 6.52 -12.15 14.22
C GLN A 221 5.00 -12.08 14.22
N LEU A 222 4.42 -11.05 13.58
CA LEU A 222 2.97 -10.92 13.45
C LEU A 222 2.40 -11.73 12.26
N GLY A 223 3.24 -12.22 11.35
CA GLY A 223 2.83 -12.81 10.08
C GLY A 223 1.84 -13.96 10.25
N ALA A 224 2.15 -14.94 11.11
CA ALA A 224 1.27 -16.07 11.38
C ALA A 224 -0.08 -15.63 11.99
N ALA A 225 -0.05 -14.68 12.94
CA ALA A 225 -1.23 -14.17 13.62
C ALA A 225 -2.14 -13.33 12.70
N ILE A 226 -1.57 -12.69 11.67
CA ILE A 226 -2.31 -11.95 10.64
C ILE A 226 -2.86 -12.93 9.59
N MET A 227 -1.98 -13.74 8.99
CA MET A 227 -2.30 -14.48 7.78
C MET A 227 -3.09 -15.76 8.01
N GLY A 228 -2.98 -16.39 9.18
CA GLY A 228 -3.82 -17.55 9.51
C GLY A 228 -5.32 -17.22 9.49
N PRO A 229 -5.77 -16.17 10.21
CA PRO A 229 -7.15 -15.70 10.14
C PRO A 229 -7.58 -15.23 8.74
N VAL A 230 -6.71 -14.51 8.01
CA VAL A 230 -7.01 -14.05 6.63
C VAL A 230 -7.23 -15.25 5.71
N ALA A 231 -6.35 -16.25 5.75
CA ALA A 231 -6.46 -17.46 4.94
C ALA A 231 -7.74 -18.25 5.26
N ARG A 232 -8.09 -18.35 6.55
CA ARG A 232 -9.35 -18.96 6.98
C ARG A 232 -10.57 -18.21 6.46
N ALA A 233 -10.56 -16.88 6.55
CA ALA A 233 -11.65 -16.05 6.05
C ALA A 233 -11.80 -16.17 4.53
N ALA A 234 -10.69 -16.18 3.78
CA ALA A 234 -10.69 -16.42 2.34
C ALA A 234 -11.26 -17.81 2.01
N ARG A 235 -10.80 -18.88 2.68
CA ARG A 235 -11.36 -20.23 2.50
C ARG A 235 -12.88 -20.28 2.72
N ASP A 236 -13.35 -19.69 3.81
CA ASP A 236 -14.75 -19.81 4.23
C ASP A 236 -15.71 -18.97 3.38
N GLN A 237 -15.25 -17.84 2.85
CA GLN A 237 -16.13 -16.83 2.22
C GLN A 237 -15.83 -16.60 0.74
N ARG A 238 -14.60 -16.85 0.29
CA ARG A 238 -14.09 -16.59 -1.07
C ARG A 238 -13.09 -17.67 -1.51
N PRO A 239 -13.50 -18.95 -1.60
CA PRO A 239 -12.57 -20.01 -2.01
C PRO A 239 -12.00 -19.79 -3.43
N ASP A 240 -12.67 -18.99 -4.27
CA ASP A 240 -12.24 -18.60 -5.62
C ASP A 240 -10.91 -17.83 -5.65
N ILE A 241 -10.57 -17.08 -4.60
CA ILE A 241 -9.37 -16.22 -4.57
C ILE A 241 -8.15 -16.87 -3.91
N ILE A 242 -8.21 -18.16 -3.55
CA ILE A 242 -7.11 -18.80 -2.81
C ILE A 242 -5.79 -18.78 -3.59
N ASN A 243 -5.84 -19.00 -4.90
CA ASN A 243 -4.64 -18.94 -5.75
C ASN A 243 -4.09 -17.52 -5.82
N ASP A 244 -4.96 -16.51 -5.93
CA ASP A 244 -4.55 -15.11 -5.93
C ASP A 244 -3.94 -14.71 -4.58
N LEU A 245 -4.53 -15.18 -3.47
CA LEU A 245 -4.00 -14.98 -2.12
C LEU A 245 -2.58 -15.54 -2.00
N VAL A 246 -2.35 -16.79 -2.43
CA VAL A 246 -1.02 -17.42 -2.39
C VAL A 246 -0.04 -16.69 -3.31
N SER A 247 -0.49 -16.34 -4.52
CA SER A 247 0.29 -15.58 -5.49
C SER A 247 0.74 -14.22 -4.93
N GLY A 248 -0.19 -13.45 -4.34
CA GLY A 248 0.05 -12.11 -3.83
C GLY A 248 0.77 -12.05 -2.49
N PHE A 249 0.44 -12.93 -1.54
CA PHE A 249 0.99 -12.87 -0.18
C PHE A 249 2.21 -13.76 0.06
N VAL A 250 2.44 -14.77 -0.79
CA VAL A 250 3.56 -15.70 -0.63
C VAL A 250 4.53 -15.62 -1.79
N LEU A 251 4.08 -15.87 -3.02
CA LEU A 251 4.99 -16.03 -4.15
C LEU A 251 5.60 -14.69 -4.60
N THR A 252 4.80 -13.62 -4.65
CA THR A 252 5.27 -12.30 -5.09
C THR A 252 6.32 -11.71 -4.13
N PRO A 253 6.12 -11.68 -2.79
CA PRO A 253 7.14 -11.20 -1.86
C PRO A 253 8.42 -12.05 -1.85
N LEU A 254 8.30 -13.35 -2.08
CA LEU A 254 9.43 -14.28 -2.20
C LEU A 254 10.12 -14.21 -3.57
N LYS A 255 9.62 -13.37 -4.49
CA LYS A 255 10.09 -13.25 -5.87
C LYS A 255 10.09 -14.58 -6.64
N CYS A 256 9.20 -15.50 -6.30
CA CYS A 256 9.06 -16.79 -6.98
C CYS A 256 7.69 -16.95 -7.67
N ASN A 257 7.00 -15.84 -7.93
CA ASN A 257 5.74 -15.83 -8.66
C ASN A 257 5.96 -15.96 -10.19
N PRO A 258 5.49 -17.04 -10.84
CA PRO A 258 5.69 -17.24 -12.27
C PRO A 258 4.81 -16.37 -13.17
N SER A 259 3.73 -15.75 -12.65
CA SER A 259 2.63 -15.21 -13.48
C SER A 259 3.06 -14.22 -14.57
N HIS A 260 4.05 -13.37 -14.32
CA HIS A 260 4.53 -12.41 -15.33
C HIS A 260 5.18 -13.11 -16.53
N ARG A 261 6.01 -14.13 -16.28
CA ARG A 261 6.70 -14.88 -17.34
C ARG A 261 5.76 -15.84 -18.05
N GLU A 262 4.79 -16.42 -17.33
CA GLU A 262 3.71 -17.21 -17.94
C GLU A 262 2.85 -16.39 -18.90
N ALA A 263 2.53 -15.14 -18.55
CA ALA A 263 1.81 -14.23 -19.44
C ALA A 263 2.60 -13.88 -20.71
N GLU A 264 3.92 -13.70 -20.59
CA GLU A 264 4.81 -13.46 -21.73
C GLU A 264 4.88 -14.67 -22.67
N ILE A 265 5.02 -15.88 -22.11
CA ILE A 265 4.98 -17.14 -22.87
C ILE A 265 3.64 -17.28 -23.61
N ALA A 266 2.52 -17.07 -22.91
CA ALA A 266 1.19 -17.16 -23.52
C ALA A 266 0.99 -16.15 -24.66
N ARG A 267 1.54 -14.93 -24.53
CA ARG A 267 1.52 -13.91 -25.58
C ARG A 267 2.23 -14.40 -26.85
N LEU A 268 3.43 -14.98 -26.70
CA LEU A 268 4.23 -15.48 -27.82
C LEU A 268 3.60 -16.71 -28.48
N GLU A 269 2.98 -17.59 -27.70
CA GLU A 269 2.21 -18.74 -28.21
C GLU A 269 1.00 -18.29 -29.03
N ALA A 270 0.29 -17.24 -28.59
CA ALA A 270 -0.80 -16.64 -29.33
C ALA A 270 -0.33 -15.99 -30.64
N GLU A 271 0.80 -15.28 -30.62
CA GLU A 271 1.42 -14.68 -31.81
C GLU A 271 1.82 -15.76 -32.84
N LEU A 272 2.47 -16.84 -32.41
CA LEU A 272 2.81 -17.97 -33.27
C LEU A 272 1.58 -18.61 -33.90
N THR A 273 0.51 -18.78 -33.11
CA THR A 273 -0.75 -19.34 -33.61
C THR A 273 -1.34 -18.46 -34.71
N GLN A 274 -1.32 -17.13 -34.52
CA GLN A 274 -1.79 -16.18 -35.51
C GLN A 274 -0.94 -16.20 -36.79
N LEU A 275 0.39 -16.20 -36.66
CA LEU A 275 1.32 -16.23 -37.80
C LEU A 275 1.18 -17.53 -38.60
N ARG A 276 1.13 -18.69 -37.94
CA ARG A 276 0.88 -19.99 -38.58
C ARG A 276 -0.47 -20.02 -39.30
N GLY A 277 -1.51 -19.44 -38.71
CA GLY A 277 -2.81 -19.29 -39.36
C GLY A 277 -2.80 -18.36 -40.59
N ARG A 278 -1.90 -17.38 -40.66
CA ARG A 278 -1.71 -16.53 -41.86
C ARG A 278 -1.00 -17.30 -42.97
N VAL A 279 0.02 -18.09 -42.65
CA VAL A 279 0.72 -18.94 -43.64
C VAL A 279 -0.24 -19.98 -44.22
N ARG A 280 -1.02 -20.67 -43.38
CA ARG A 280 -2.02 -21.64 -43.85
C ARG A 280 -3.04 -21.03 -44.83
N ARG A 281 -3.52 -19.82 -44.54
CA ARG A 281 -4.42 -19.09 -45.45
C ARG A 281 -3.74 -18.69 -46.76
N LEU A 282 -2.44 -18.41 -46.73
CA LEU A 282 -1.66 -18.11 -47.93
C LEU A 282 -1.50 -19.38 -48.79
N GLU A 283 -1.20 -20.53 -48.18
CA GLU A 283 -1.11 -21.84 -48.85
C GLU A 283 -2.45 -22.22 -49.52
N GLU A 284 -3.55 -22.08 -48.78
CA GLU A 284 -4.91 -22.33 -49.29
C GLU A 284 -5.26 -21.43 -50.48
N ARG A 285 -4.83 -20.15 -50.44
CA ARG A 285 -5.04 -19.19 -51.54
C ARG A 285 -4.20 -19.51 -52.77
N LEU A 286 -2.95 -19.92 -52.58
CA LEU A 286 -2.01 -20.17 -53.67
C LEU A 286 -2.30 -21.50 -54.38
N LYS A 287 -3.02 -22.44 -53.74
CA LYS A 287 -3.30 -23.79 -54.27
C LYS A 287 -2.05 -24.51 -54.80
N SER A 288 -0.89 -24.14 -54.27
CA SER A 288 0.40 -24.68 -54.71
C SER A 288 0.62 -26.04 -54.06
N PRO A 289 1.00 -27.08 -54.82
CA PRO A 289 1.42 -28.36 -54.25
C PRO A 289 2.80 -28.28 -53.57
N THR A 290 3.51 -27.16 -53.74
CA THR A 290 4.84 -26.93 -53.18
C THR A 290 4.72 -26.11 -51.88
N PRO A 291 5.36 -26.55 -50.77
CA PRO A 291 5.36 -25.79 -49.50
C PRO A 291 5.92 -24.39 -49.71
N ILE A 292 5.31 -23.40 -49.05
CA ILE A 292 5.82 -22.02 -49.05
C ILE A 292 7.13 -21.99 -48.28
N THR A 293 8.13 -21.31 -48.83
CA THR A 293 9.47 -21.15 -48.24
C THR A 293 9.70 -19.72 -47.75
N VAL A 294 10.77 -19.51 -46.98
CA VAL A 294 11.15 -18.19 -46.46
C VAL A 294 11.42 -17.17 -47.58
N GLN A 295 11.75 -17.64 -48.79
CA GLN A 295 11.91 -16.80 -49.97
C GLN A 295 10.56 -16.33 -50.54
N ASP A 296 9.48 -17.06 -50.28
CA ASP A 296 8.12 -16.78 -50.78
C ASP A 296 7.34 -15.84 -49.84
N THR A 297 7.70 -15.79 -48.55
CA THR A 297 7.08 -14.86 -47.60
C THR A 297 7.96 -14.56 -46.37
N PRO A 298 8.04 -13.28 -45.93
CA PRO A 298 8.71 -12.94 -44.68
C PRO A 298 8.02 -13.54 -43.44
N LEU A 299 6.78 -14.02 -43.57
CA LEU A 299 6.03 -14.63 -42.46
C LEU A 299 6.69 -15.90 -41.91
N LEU A 300 7.41 -16.67 -42.74
CA LEU A 300 8.11 -17.86 -42.27
C LEU A 300 9.38 -17.50 -41.49
N TYR A 301 10.03 -16.39 -41.85
CA TYR A 301 11.10 -15.81 -41.04
C TYR A 301 10.56 -15.33 -39.69
N ASP A 302 9.42 -14.64 -39.68
CA ASP A 302 8.77 -14.18 -38.45
C ASP A 302 8.39 -15.36 -37.55
N ILE A 303 7.80 -16.43 -38.09
CA ILE A 303 7.50 -17.66 -37.33
C ILE A 303 8.78 -18.27 -36.74
N SER A 304 9.84 -18.41 -37.54
CA SER A 304 11.10 -18.98 -37.06
C SER A 304 11.73 -18.12 -35.96
N ARG A 305 11.64 -16.79 -36.07
CA ARG A 305 12.15 -15.84 -35.09
C ARG A 305 11.36 -15.93 -33.78
N VAL A 306 10.03 -15.84 -33.84
CA VAL A 306 9.16 -15.91 -32.65
C VAL A 306 9.24 -17.30 -31.99
N GLN A 307 9.39 -18.38 -32.77
CA GLN A 307 9.59 -19.72 -32.20
C GLN A 307 10.91 -19.82 -31.44
N LYS A 308 12.00 -19.30 -32.01
CA LYS A 308 13.30 -19.27 -31.34
C LYS A 308 13.26 -18.43 -30.06
N GLU A 309 12.58 -17.29 -30.09
CA GLU A 309 12.35 -16.43 -28.92
C GLU A 309 11.54 -17.15 -27.84
N LEU A 310 10.46 -17.85 -28.22
CA LEU A 310 9.65 -18.65 -27.31
C LEU A 310 10.46 -19.77 -26.65
N ASP A 311 11.25 -20.51 -27.44
CA ASP A 311 12.07 -21.62 -26.92
C ASP A 311 13.15 -21.13 -25.96
N GLN A 312 13.77 -19.98 -26.27
CA GLN A 312 14.72 -19.32 -25.38
C GLN A 312 14.05 -18.88 -24.08
N ILE A 313 12.91 -18.18 -24.16
CA ILE A 313 12.18 -17.69 -22.98
C ILE A 313 11.70 -18.85 -22.10
N LYS A 314 11.24 -19.96 -22.68
CA LYS A 314 10.85 -21.16 -21.93
C LYS A 314 12.03 -21.79 -21.18
N THR A 315 13.18 -21.86 -21.83
CA THR A 315 14.41 -22.39 -21.21
C THR A 315 14.87 -21.49 -20.07
N ASP A 316 15.00 -20.19 -20.34
CA ASP A 316 15.35 -19.18 -19.33
C ASP A 316 14.35 -19.14 -18.17
N PHE A 317 13.07 -19.45 -18.44
CA PHE A 317 12.03 -19.47 -17.43
C PHE A 317 12.14 -20.67 -16.49
N GLU A 318 12.44 -21.87 -17.00
CA GLU A 318 12.64 -23.05 -16.13
C GLU A 318 13.89 -22.88 -15.25
N ASP A 319 14.98 -22.35 -15.81
CA ASP A 319 16.19 -22.02 -15.04
C ASP A 319 15.89 -20.96 -13.96
N TRP A 320 15.21 -19.87 -14.35
CA TRP A 320 14.77 -18.82 -13.43
C TRP A 320 13.88 -19.37 -12.31
N LYS A 321 12.94 -20.26 -12.64
CA LYS A 321 12.00 -20.88 -11.70
C LYS A 321 12.74 -21.74 -10.69
N GLY A 322 13.73 -22.52 -11.13
CA GLY A 322 14.62 -23.29 -10.25
C GLY A 322 15.37 -22.38 -9.27
N GLU A 323 16.08 -21.38 -9.78
CA GLU A 323 16.89 -20.47 -8.96
C GLU A 323 16.06 -19.67 -7.94
N HIS A 324 14.93 -19.11 -8.37
CA HIS A 324 14.08 -18.27 -7.51
C HIS A 324 13.32 -19.11 -6.49
N ARG A 325 12.94 -20.35 -6.85
CA ARG A 325 12.39 -21.31 -5.89
C ARG A 325 13.43 -21.69 -4.85
N ASP A 326 14.64 -22.05 -5.25
CA ASP A 326 15.73 -22.39 -4.33
C ASP A 326 16.03 -21.25 -3.36
N LEU A 327 16.07 -20.00 -3.85
CA LEU A 327 16.24 -18.81 -3.02
C LEU A 327 15.10 -18.67 -2.00
N ALA A 328 13.85 -18.80 -2.46
CA ALA A 328 12.68 -18.73 -1.60
C ALA A 328 12.70 -19.81 -0.51
N VAL A 329 13.04 -21.05 -0.88
CA VAL A 329 13.12 -22.20 0.04
C VAL A 329 14.23 -21.98 1.09
N ARG A 330 15.43 -21.55 0.69
CA ARG A 330 16.52 -21.21 1.64
C ARG A 330 16.11 -20.09 2.60
N HIS A 331 15.37 -19.10 2.10
CA HIS A 331 14.88 -17.99 2.90
C HIS A 331 13.86 -18.43 3.94
N ILE A 332 12.89 -19.27 3.55
CA ILE A 332 11.92 -19.87 4.47
C ILE A 332 12.64 -20.76 5.49
N ALA A 333 13.63 -21.54 5.05
CA ALA A 333 14.35 -22.47 5.92
C ALA A 333 15.17 -21.77 7.01
N SER A 334 15.75 -20.60 6.68
CA SER A 334 16.57 -19.81 7.60
C SER A 334 15.76 -18.86 8.51
N GLN A 335 14.45 -18.72 8.31
CA GLN A 335 13.61 -17.75 9.03
C GLN A 335 12.35 -18.40 9.64
N PRO A 336 12.42 -18.81 10.93
CA PRO A 336 11.32 -19.50 11.61
C PRO A 336 9.98 -18.75 11.57
N ASP A 337 9.98 -17.42 11.71
CA ASP A 337 8.75 -16.61 11.67
C ASP A 337 8.04 -16.68 10.30
N LYS A 338 8.82 -16.78 9.21
CA LYS A 338 8.27 -16.93 7.85
C LYS A 338 7.72 -18.32 7.63
N ARG A 339 8.44 -19.34 8.09
CA ARG A 339 7.93 -20.72 8.10
C ARG A 339 6.61 -20.81 8.87
N ALA A 340 6.54 -20.27 10.09
CA ALA A 340 5.32 -20.23 10.88
C ALA A 340 4.18 -19.49 10.18
N THR A 341 4.49 -18.41 9.44
CA THR A 341 3.51 -17.69 8.62
C THR A 341 2.96 -18.56 7.49
N LEU A 342 3.81 -19.30 6.77
CA LEU A 342 3.37 -20.25 5.73
C LEU A 342 2.52 -21.38 6.31
N GLU A 343 2.95 -21.96 7.44
CA GLU A 343 2.21 -23.01 8.14
C GLU A 343 0.83 -22.50 8.60
N ALA A 344 0.75 -21.26 9.08
CA ALA A 344 -0.52 -20.63 9.46
C ALA A 344 -1.45 -20.40 8.26
N ILE A 345 -0.91 -19.98 7.11
CA ILE A 345 -1.67 -19.88 5.86
C ILE A 345 -2.19 -21.26 5.46
N GLN A 346 -1.33 -22.26 5.39
CA GLN A 346 -1.70 -23.63 5.00
C GLN A 346 -2.77 -24.21 5.93
N THR A 347 -2.61 -24.03 7.24
CA THR A 347 -3.60 -24.45 8.25
C THR A 347 -4.92 -23.70 8.09
N GLY A 348 -4.87 -22.40 7.79
CA GLY A 348 -6.06 -21.57 7.55
C GLY A 348 -6.86 -22.03 6.33
N LEU A 349 -6.17 -22.42 5.25
CA LEU A 349 -6.76 -22.89 3.99
C LEU A 349 -7.35 -24.30 4.07
N SER A 350 -6.90 -25.16 5.00
CA SER A 350 -7.38 -26.53 5.15
C SER A 350 -8.93 -26.60 5.27
N PRO A 351 -9.62 -27.49 4.51
CA PRO A 351 -9.08 -28.61 3.73
C PRO A 351 -8.70 -28.27 2.27
N LEU A 352 -8.85 -27.01 1.85
CA LEU A 352 -8.47 -26.58 0.50
C LEU A 352 -6.94 -26.50 0.44
N ARG A 353 -6.29 -27.60 0.02
CA ARG A 353 -4.83 -27.66 -0.10
C ARG A 353 -4.37 -26.78 -1.25
N ASN A 354 -3.22 -26.14 -1.06
CA ASN A 354 -2.46 -25.49 -2.11
C ASN A 354 -1.12 -26.22 -2.26
N ASP A 355 -0.94 -26.90 -3.39
CA ASP A 355 0.24 -27.74 -3.63
C ASP A 355 1.54 -26.91 -3.63
N THR A 356 1.48 -25.66 -4.07
CA THR A 356 2.64 -24.76 -4.05
C THR A 356 3.12 -24.49 -2.63
N LEU A 357 2.20 -24.27 -1.68
CA LEU A 357 2.56 -24.09 -0.27
C LEU A 357 3.12 -25.38 0.35
N ASP A 358 2.50 -26.53 0.07
CA ASP A 358 2.95 -27.83 0.57
C ASP A 358 4.38 -28.13 0.10
N HIS A 359 4.67 -27.87 -1.17
CA HIS A 359 6.01 -28.01 -1.72
C HIS A 359 7.02 -27.07 -1.10
N LEU A 360 6.72 -25.76 -0.97
CA LEU A 360 7.63 -24.80 -0.35
C LEU A 360 7.96 -25.17 1.10
N LEU A 361 6.95 -25.60 1.88
CA LEU A 361 7.14 -26.03 3.26
C LEU A 361 7.97 -27.31 3.35
N SER A 362 7.69 -28.31 2.52
CA SER A 362 8.42 -29.57 2.50
C SER A 362 9.88 -29.37 2.09
N ASP A 363 10.14 -28.61 1.02
CA ASP A 363 11.50 -28.33 0.54
C ASP A 363 12.30 -27.57 1.62
N ALA A 364 11.66 -26.61 2.30
CA ALA A 364 12.31 -25.83 3.35
C ALA A 364 12.60 -26.67 4.60
N ALA A 365 11.74 -27.63 4.96
CA ALA A 365 11.97 -28.53 6.07
C ALA A 365 13.19 -29.44 5.82
N ASN A 366 13.29 -29.98 4.60
CA ASN A 366 14.41 -30.85 4.19
C ASN A 366 15.76 -30.12 4.25
N LEU A 367 15.82 -28.84 3.88
CA LEU A 367 17.04 -28.02 4.00
C LEU A 367 17.43 -27.69 5.44
N SER A 368 16.49 -27.65 6.39
CA SER A 368 16.81 -27.39 7.81
C SER A 368 17.27 -28.63 8.57
N SER A 369 17.02 -29.82 8.02
CA SER A 369 17.46 -31.11 8.59
C SER A 369 18.82 -31.61 8.06
N ALA A 370 19.34 -30.96 7.02
CA ALA A 370 20.67 -31.19 6.45
C ALA A 370 21.69 -30.24 7.09
#